data_AF-A0A0B7MPR0-F1
#
_entry.id   AF-A0A0B7MPR0-F1
#
_cell.length_a   1.000
_cell.length_b   1.000
_cell.length_c   1.000
_cell.angle_alpha   90.00
_cell.angle_beta   90.00
_cell.angle_gamma   90.00
#
_symmetry.space_group_name_H-M   'P 1'
#
loop_
_entity.id
_entity.type
_entity.pdbx_description
1 polymer ?
#
loop_
_entity_poly.entity_id
_entity_poly.type
_entity_poly.pdbx_seq_one_letter_code
_entity_poly.pdbx_strand_id
1 'polypeptide(L)'
;MDLVPEHISSAYAGGSIEHVKVSRESGESGNNSELILIESWGTYQEACCILQAMIRVDRSLDFGRGLCISSPSEKPSVFSPGCRIISELYNTDGALNISDSTVNGDIYTGGDLTMSGDTHLAGDINGEGMFTACPNCRVVGNVQVTGDVQVEDDVVIEGDIRAAGDVYIRKAAVSGSIWSNGEIFVEQGGQVEGGIYPGQAMELDVALPFFPEVDLSFFRRGADQILKGTQQLHGILHFDGVTFIEGDLEIAGDYTGKGILVVDGSVGISGDLLPVGIQDSLCILAAGPVTCADGSCLSLLVYGKDDLSLGEGSRFQGSITAYTLRMCNNAEFIYDGDLVD
;
A
#
# COMPACT_ATOMS: atom_id res chain seq x y z
N MET A 1 12.85 27.91 26.48
CA MET A 1 13.54 29.07 25.90
C MET A 1 13.66 28.77 24.42
N ASP A 2 12.93 29.47 23.57
CA ASP A 2 13.19 29.42 22.13
C ASP A 2 14.61 29.92 21.87
N LEU A 3 15.45 29.06 21.30
CA LEU A 3 16.85 29.33 21.02
C LEU A 3 17.07 29.92 19.62
N VAL A 4 16.00 30.20 18.87
CA VAL A 4 16.09 30.78 17.53
C VAL A 4 15.57 32.22 17.57
N PRO A 5 16.43 33.25 17.56
CA PRO A 5 15.99 34.64 17.54
C PRO A 5 15.35 34.99 16.18
N GLU A 6 14.24 35.74 16.21
CA GLU A 6 13.53 36.24 15.00
C GLU A 6 14.40 37.14 14.09
N HIS A 7 15.54 37.62 14.61
CA HIS A 7 16.52 38.39 13.85
C HIS A 7 17.94 37.98 14.28
N ILE A 8 18.71 37.37 13.37
CA ILE A 8 20.15 37.19 13.57
C ILE A 8 20.82 38.54 13.31
N SER A 9 21.32 39.18 14.37
CA SER A 9 22.07 40.44 14.27
C SER A 9 23.31 40.26 13.36
N SER A 10 23.61 41.25 12.53
CA SER A 10 24.82 41.25 11.69
C SER A 10 26.13 41.19 12.49
N ALA A 11 26.07 41.38 13.80
CA ALA A 11 27.20 41.14 14.72
C ALA A 11 27.57 39.65 14.86
N TYR A 12 26.68 38.73 14.49
CA TYR A 12 26.95 37.28 14.43
C TYR A 12 27.31 36.81 13.00
N ALA A 13 27.39 37.71 12.02
CA ALA A 13 27.75 37.41 10.64
C ALA A 13 29.29 37.29 10.42
N GLY A 14 30.00 36.85 11.45
CA GLY A 14 31.40 36.44 11.35
C GLY A 14 31.46 34.93 11.34
N GLY A 15 32.44 34.36 10.64
CA GLY A 15 32.72 32.93 10.61
C GLY A 15 32.64 32.33 9.21
N SER A 16 33.42 31.29 8.97
CA SER A 16 33.46 30.59 7.68
C SER A 16 33.12 29.12 7.87
N ILE A 17 32.26 28.59 7.01
CA ILE A 17 32.08 27.14 6.87
C ILE A 17 33.15 26.67 5.90
N GLU A 18 34.03 25.80 6.37
CA GLU A 18 35.17 25.32 5.59
C GLU A 18 34.85 23.97 4.93
N HIS A 19 34.09 23.12 5.64
CA HIS A 19 33.71 21.80 5.14
C HIS A 19 32.28 21.47 5.57
N VAL A 20 31.49 20.89 4.66
CA VAL A 20 30.22 20.23 4.96
C VAL A 20 30.30 18.79 4.46
N LYS A 21 30.06 17.84 5.35
CA LYS A 21 29.95 16.42 5.03
C LYS A 21 28.53 15.97 5.30
N VAL A 22 27.93 15.30 4.32
CA VAL A 22 26.63 14.64 4.46
C VAL A 22 26.89 13.13 4.39
N SER A 23 26.48 12.40 5.42
CA SER A 23 26.57 10.94 5.46
C SER A 23 25.24 10.32 5.83
N ARG A 24 24.97 9.15 5.26
CA ARG A 24 23.78 8.35 5.52
C ARG A 24 24.16 7.16 6.40
N GLU A 25 23.47 6.99 7.52
CA GLU A 25 23.51 5.78 8.34
C GLU A 25 22.19 5.03 8.14
N SER A 26 22.27 3.82 7.58
CA SER A 26 21.12 2.91 7.53
C SER A 26 20.80 2.47 8.95
N GLY A 27 19.55 2.68 9.40
CA GLY A 27 19.07 2.17 10.68
C GLY A 27 19.16 0.64 10.75
N GLU A 28 19.09 0.09 11.96
CA GLU A 28 19.01 -1.36 12.19
C GLU A 28 17.87 -1.97 11.34
N SER A 29 18.12 -3.16 10.80
CA SER A 29 17.16 -3.91 9.99
C SER A 29 15.82 -4.02 10.71
N GLY A 30 14.78 -3.39 10.16
CA GLY A 30 13.42 -3.36 10.72
C GLY A 30 12.90 -1.96 11.05
N ASN A 31 13.78 -0.96 11.19
CA ASN A 31 13.34 0.43 11.33
C ASN A 31 13.33 1.12 9.96
N ASN A 32 12.14 1.55 9.50
CA ASN A 32 11.94 2.25 8.22
C ASN A 32 12.47 3.70 8.27
N SER A 33 13.52 3.97 9.03
CA SER A 33 14.08 5.30 9.24
C SER A 33 15.57 5.33 8.92
N GLU A 34 15.99 6.39 8.25
CA GLU A 34 17.38 6.65 7.90
C GLU A 34 17.86 7.86 8.68
N LEU A 35 19.13 7.85 9.05
CA LEU A 35 19.76 9.01 9.66
C LEU A 35 20.66 9.67 8.61
N ILE A 36 20.34 10.92 8.28
CA ILE A 36 21.25 11.80 7.55
C ILE A 36 21.98 12.62 8.60
N LEU A 37 23.29 12.39 8.70
CA LEU A 37 24.18 13.20 9.52
C LEU A 37 24.81 14.28 8.63
N ILE A 38 24.59 15.54 9.02
CA ILE A 38 25.27 16.69 8.42
C ILE A 38 26.29 17.19 9.44
N GLU A 39 27.56 17.05 9.10
CA GLU A 39 28.68 17.57 9.88
C GLU A 39 29.27 18.77 9.14
N SER A 40 29.24 19.93 9.77
CA SER A 40 29.87 21.15 9.25
C SER A 40 30.97 21.60 10.19
N TRP A 41 32.13 21.95 9.65
CA TRP A 41 33.23 22.51 10.43
C TRP A 41 33.65 23.84 9.85
N GLY A 42 34.01 24.75 10.73
CA GLY A 42 34.31 26.11 10.36
C GLY A 42 35.03 26.85 11.47
N THR A 43 35.33 28.10 11.20
CA THR A 43 36.05 28.97 12.12
C THR A 43 35.20 30.18 12.48
N TYR A 44 35.11 30.50 13.77
CA TYR A 44 34.49 31.73 14.28
C TYR A 44 35.42 32.37 15.31
N GLN A 45 35.86 33.61 15.07
CA GLN A 45 36.76 34.33 15.98
C GLN A 45 37.96 33.48 16.46
N GLU A 46 38.65 32.82 15.52
CA GLU A 46 39.80 31.91 15.75
C GLU A 46 39.48 30.58 16.47
N ALA A 47 38.22 30.33 16.85
CA ALA A 47 37.78 29.04 17.36
C ALA A 47 37.30 28.13 16.23
N CYS A 48 37.72 26.86 16.26
CA CYS A 48 37.11 25.82 15.42
C CYS A 48 35.74 25.46 16.01
N CYS A 49 34.71 25.51 15.17
CA CYS A 49 33.35 25.14 15.52
C CYS A 49 32.93 23.95 14.66
N ILE A 50 32.35 22.94 15.32
CA ILE A 50 31.72 21.80 14.65
C ILE A 50 30.22 21.90 14.93
N LEU A 51 29.43 21.86 13.87
CA LEU A 51 27.99 21.74 13.93
C LEU A 51 27.61 20.35 13.41
N GLN A 52 26.86 19.61 14.21
CA GLN A 52 26.30 18.33 13.82
C GLN A 52 24.79 18.47 13.84
N ALA A 53 24.15 18.19 12.70
CA ALA A 53 22.72 18.04 12.59
C ALA A 53 22.41 16.59 12.23
N MET A 54 21.49 15.99 12.97
CA MET A 54 20.99 14.65 12.71
C MET A 54 19.56 14.79 12.21
N ILE A 55 19.31 14.30 11.00
CA ILE A 55 17.99 14.32 10.38
C ILE A 55 17.54 12.87 10.31
N ARG A 56 16.44 12.55 11.01
CA ARG A 56 15.76 11.28 10.83
C ARG A 56 14.82 11.41 9.64
N VAL A 57 14.98 10.52 8.68
CA VAL A 57 14.14 10.39 7.49
C VAL A 57 13.36 9.09 7.63
N ASP A 58 12.12 9.20 8.06
CA ASP A 58 11.22 8.05 8.08
C ASP A 58 10.74 7.80 6.64
N ARG A 59 11.12 6.66 6.06
CA ARG A 59 10.50 6.14 4.84
C ARG A 59 9.12 5.64 5.24
N SER A 60 8.10 6.49 5.11
CA SER A 60 6.73 6.05 5.39
C SER A 60 6.13 5.37 4.17
N LEU A 61 6.25 5.94 2.99
CA LEU A 61 5.55 5.46 1.78
C LEU A 61 6.42 4.50 0.95
N ASP A 62 5.94 3.27 0.74
CA ASP A 62 6.62 2.22 -0.02
C ASP A 62 5.70 1.65 -1.11
N PHE A 63 5.92 2.10 -2.35
CA PHE A 63 5.21 1.63 -3.53
C PHE A 63 5.75 0.30 -4.11
N GLY A 64 6.79 -0.29 -3.49
CA GLY A 64 7.32 -1.59 -3.89
C GLY A 64 6.40 -2.77 -3.57
N ARG A 65 5.35 -2.56 -2.77
CA ARG A 65 4.45 -3.60 -2.26
C ARG A 65 3.22 -3.87 -3.12
N GLY A 66 3.07 -3.18 -4.26
CA GLY A 66 1.91 -3.36 -5.12
C GLY A 66 0.66 -2.69 -4.57
N LEU A 67 -0.27 -3.47 -4.02
CA LEU A 67 -1.55 -2.97 -3.49
C LEU A 67 -1.57 -3.04 -1.97
N CYS A 68 -1.52 -1.87 -1.32
CA CYS A 68 -1.61 -1.74 0.13
C CYS A 68 -2.86 -0.94 0.51
N ILE A 69 -3.72 -1.52 1.35
CA ILE A 69 -4.95 -0.91 1.85
C ILE A 69 -5.01 -0.99 3.37
N SER A 70 -5.58 0.02 4.03
CA SER A 70 -5.85 -0.07 5.47
C SER A 70 -7.17 -0.79 5.77
N SER A 71 -8.26 -0.45 5.06
CA SER A 71 -9.58 -1.09 5.21
C SER A 71 -10.10 -1.18 6.66
N PRO A 72 -10.11 -0.07 7.43
CA PRO A 72 -10.52 -0.10 8.82
C PRO A 72 -11.98 -0.56 8.99
N SER A 73 -12.31 -1.11 10.16
CA SER A 73 -13.62 -1.74 10.41
C SER A 73 -14.82 -0.79 10.22
N GLU A 74 -14.65 0.51 10.50
CA GLU A 74 -15.69 1.53 10.30
C GLU A 74 -15.90 1.94 8.84
N LYS A 75 -14.93 1.66 7.96
CA LYS A 75 -14.94 2.05 6.56
C LYS A 75 -14.21 1.00 5.70
N PRO A 76 -14.79 -0.20 5.53
CA PRO A 76 -14.13 -1.30 4.84
C PRO A 76 -13.98 -1.01 3.35
N SER A 77 -12.90 -1.55 2.77
CA SER A 77 -12.69 -1.59 1.32
C SER A 77 -13.72 -2.50 0.65
N VAL A 78 -14.03 -2.21 -0.60
CA VAL A 78 -15.09 -2.90 -1.37
C VAL A 78 -14.54 -3.34 -2.71
N PHE A 79 -14.65 -4.65 -2.97
CA PHE A 79 -14.32 -5.26 -4.26
C PHE A 79 -15.61 -5.76 -4.89
N SER A 80 -16.03 -5.12 -5.98
CA SER A 80 -17.24 -5.50 -6.70
C SER A 80 -16.97 -6.73 -7.58
N PRO A 81 -18.00 -7.45 -8.05
CA PRO A 81 -17.81 -8.61 -8.92
C PRO A 81 -16.97 -8.33 -10.18
N GLY A 82 -16.22 -9.35 -10.60
CA GLY A 82 -15.38 -9.32 -11.79
C GLY A 82 -14.05 -8.59 -11.62
N CYS A 83 -13.71 -8.12 -10.41
CA CYS A 83 -12.42 -7.47 -10.19
C CYS A 83 -11.26 -8.43 -10.44
N ARG A 84 -10.16 -7.88 -10.96
CA ARG A 84 -8.90 -8.62 -11.17
C ARG A 84 -7.73 -7.89 -10.53
N ILE A 85 -7.01 -8.57 -9.64
CA ILE A 85 -5.83 -8.05 -8.96
C ILE A 85 -4.64 -8.92 -9.37
N ILE A 86 -3.61 -8.31 -9.96
CA ILE A 86 -2.36 -8.96 -10.34
C ILE A 86 -1.25 -8.29 -9.53
N SER A 87 -1.14 -8.68 -8.27
CA SER A 87 -0.28 -8.05 -7.26
C SER A 87 -0.37 -8.84 -5.96
N GLU A 88 0.67 -8.71 -5.13
CA GLU A 88 0.54 -8.88 -3.69
C GLU A 88 -0.51 -7.90 -3.15
N LEU A 89 -1.36 -8.36 -2.24
CA LEU A 89 -2.40 -7.56 -1.58
C LEU A 89 -2.14 -7.51 -0.08
N TYR A 90 -1.84 -6.31 0.43
CA TYR A 90 -1.68 -6.04 1.85
C TYR A 90 -2.90 -5.31 2.38
N ASN A 91 -3.64 -5.95 3.30
CA ASN A 91 -4.71 -5.36 4.07
C ASN A 91 -4.24 -5.17 5.53
N THR A 92 -3.89 -3.95 5.91
CA THR A 92 -3.17 -3.70 7.17
C THR A 92 -4.07 -3.59 8.40
N ASP A 93 -5.38 -3.45 8.22
CA ASP A 93 -6.37 -3.36 9.29
C ASP A 93 -7.73 -3.93 8.81
N GLY A 94 -8.65 -4.13 9.73
CA GLY A 94 -10.04 -4.53 9.47
C GLY A 94 -10.23 -5.80 8.63
N ALA A 95 -11.49 -6.11 8.35
CA ALA A 95 -11.85 -7.28 7.56
C ALA A 95 -11.71 -7.01 6.04
N LEU A 96 -11.23 -8.01 5.32
CA LEU A 96 -11.14 -8.03 3.86
C LEU A 96 -12.18 -9.00 3.30
N ASN A 97 -13.06 -8.49 2.42
CA ASN A 97 -14.07 -9.30 1.75
C ASN A 97 -13.84 -9.27 0.23
N ILE A 98 -13.65 -10.45 -0.37
CA ILE A 98 -13.46 -10.60 -1.82
C ILE A 98 -14.52 -11.56 -2.35
N SER A 99 -15.29 -11.11 -3.32
CA SER A 99 -16.36 -11.90 -3.94
C SER A 99 -16.32 -11.82 -5.46
N ASP A 100 -16.61 -12.94 -6.13
CA ASP A 100 -16.70 -13.06 -7.59
C ASP A 100 -15.51 -12.43 -8.33
N SER A 101 -14.30 -12.55 -7.79
CA SER A 101 -13.10 -11.82 -8.25
C SER A 101 -11.88 -12.71 -8.39
N THR A 102 -10.82 -12.24 -9.05
CA THR A 102 -9.55 -12.97 -9.18
C THR A 102 -8.40 -12.20 -8.56
N VAL A 103 -7.58 -12.88 -7.76
CA VAL A 103 -6.32 -12.36 -7.22
C VAL A 103 -5.19 -13.28 -7.66
N ASN A 104 -4.13 -12.71 -8.23
CA ASN A 104 -2.91 -13.40 -8.63
C ASN A 104 -1.72 -12.72 -7.93
N GLY A 105 -1.25 -13.33 -6.85
CA GLY A 105 -0.38 -12.77 -5.83
C GLY A 105 -0.86 -13.19 -4.44
N ASP A 106 0.00 -13.10 -3.43
CA ASP A 106 -0.36 -13.49 -2.07
C ASP A 106 -1.22 -12.40 -1.40
N ILE A 107 -2.02 -12.82 -0.40
CA ILE A 107 -2.82 -11.93 0.43
C ILE A 107 -2.24 -11.92 1.84
N TYR A 108 -1.95 -10.72 2.33
CA TYR A 108 -1.55 -10.47 3.71
C TYR A 108 -2.64 -9.65 4.39
N THR A 109 -3.23 -10.13 5.49
CA THR A 109 -4.34 -9.43 6.17
C THR A 109 -4.16 -9.34 7.68
N GLY A 110 -4.40 -8.14 8.24
CA GLY A 110 -4.41 -7.91 9.69
C GLY A 110 -5.73 -8.25 10.37
N GLY A 111 -6.81 -8.37 9.61
CA GLY A 111 -8.10 -8.85 10.11
C GLY A 111 -8.63 -10.05 9.32
N ASP A 112 -9.88 -10.38 9.57
CA ASP A 112 -10.53 -11.54 8.96
C ASP A 112 -10.59 -11.42 7.44
N LEU A 113 -10.33 -12.53 6.74
CA LEU A 113 -10.51 -12.64 5.29
C LEU A 113 -11.72 -13.51 4.98
N THR A 114 -12.67 -12.95 4.23
CA THR A 114 -13.79 -13.71 3.66
C THR A 114 -13.68 -13.74 2.14
N MET A 115 -13.63 -14.94 1.58
CA MET A 115 -13.73 -15.18 0.14
C MET A 115 -15.08 -15.83 -0.18
N SER A 116 -15.77 -15.35 -1.21
CA SER A 116 -17.09 -15.90 -1.59
C SER A 116 -17.39 -15.86 -3.08
N GLY A 117 -18.40 -16.63 -3.51
CA GLY A 117 -18.79 -16.71 -4.92
C GLY A 117 -17.69 -17.31 -5.79
N ASP A 118 -17.69 -16.98 -7.08
CA ASP A 118 -16.75 -17.54 -8.06
C ASP A 118 -15.33 -16.90 -7.93
N THR A 119 -14.83 -16.77 -6.70
CA THR A 119 -13.54 -16.13 -6.38
C THR A 119 -12.38 -17.09 -6.57
N HIS A 120 -11.34 -16.62 -7.25
CA HIS A 120 -10.12 -17.38 -7.52
C HIS A 120 -8.89 -16.65 -6.98
N LEU A 121 -8.13 -17.31 -6.12
CA LEU A 121 -6.82 -16.85 -5.66
C LEU A 121 -5.74 -17.78 -6.20
N ALA A 122 -4.72 -17.21 -6.84
CA ALA A 122 -3.47 -17.89 -7.17
C ALA A 122 -2.35 -17.22 -6.38
N GLY A 123 -2.03 -17.79 -5.22
CA GLY A 123 -1.18 -17.18 -4.20
C GLY A 123 -1.51 -17.72 -2.81
N ASP A 124 -0.61 -17.49 -1.87
CA ASP A 124 -0.76 -17.88 -0.48
C ASP A 124 -1.61 -16.85 0.29
N ILE A 125 -2.24 -17.28 1.39
CA ILE A 125 -2.95 -16.42 2.34
C ILE A 125 -2.16 -16.41 3.65
N ASN A 126 -1.81 -15.22 4.13
CA ASN A 126 -1.18 -14.99 5.41
C ASN A 126 -2.03 -13.99 6.22
N GLY A 127 -2.70 -14.44 7.28
CA GLY A 127 -3.67 -13.62 8.01
C GLY A 127 -3.53 -13.64 9.53
N GLU A 128 -3.68 -12.49 10.18
CA GLU A 128 -3.79 -12.43 11.65
C GLU A 128 -5.22 -12.78 12.14
N GLY A 129 -6.21 -12.67 11.26
CA GLY A 129 -7.61 -12.97 11.56
C GLY A 129 -8.05 -14.40 11.23
N MET A 130 -9.37 -14.60 11.24
CA MET A 130 -10.02 -15.80 10.72
C MET A 130 -9.98 -15.81 9.19
N PHE A 131 -9.88 -16.99 8.59
CA PHE A 131 -10.14 -17.19 7.17
C PHE A 131 -11.45 -17.94 6.94
N THR A 132 -12.36 -17.34 6.16
CA THR A 132 -13.61 -17.95 5.74
C THR A 132 -13.68 -18.01 4.21
N ALA A 133 -14.01 -19.16 3.65
CA ALA A 133 -14.29 -19.32 2.23
C ALA A 133 -15.61 -20.07 2.00
N CYS A 134 -16.56 -19.44 1.28
CA CYS A 134 -17.85 -20.05 0.93
C CYS A 134 -18.67 -19.21 -0.06
N PRO A 135 -19.52 -19.82 -0.91
CA PRO A 135 -19.30 -21.05 -1.67
C PRO A 135 -18.42 -20.78 -2.92
N ASN A 136 -18.05 -21.84 -3.66
CA ASN A 136 -17.44 -21.78 -5.02
C ASN A 136 -16.08 -21.07 -5.16
N CYS A 137 -15.34 -20.90 -4.07
CA CYS A 137 -14.00 -20.31 -4.14
C CYS A 137 -12.94 -21.35 -4.50
N ARG A 138 -11.85 -20.89 -5.14
CA ARG A 138 -10.65 -21.70 -5.36
C ARG A 138 -9.40 -20.94 -4.92
N VAL A 139 -8.62 -21.55 -4.04
CA VAL A 139 -7.31 -21.06 -3.59
C VAL A 139 -6.23 -22.01 -4.11
N VAL A 140 -5.33 -21.51 -4.95
CA VAL A 140 -4.14 -22.21 -5.41
C VAL A 140 -2.94 -21.66 -4.66
N GLY A 141 -2.74 -22.20 -3.47
CA GLY A 141 -1.75 -21.73 -2.50
C GLY A 141 -2.07 -22.25 -1.11
N ASN A 142 -1.18 -21.96 -0.19
CA ASN A 142 -1.30 -22.31 1.21
C ASN A 142 -2.13 -21.27 1.97
N VAL A 143 -2.78 -21.70 3.05
CA VAL A 143 -3.46 -20.82 3.99
C VAL A 143 -2.76 -20.89 5.33
N GLN A 144 -2.26 -19.75 5.79
CA GLN A 144 -1.66 -19.59 7.11
C GLN A 144 -2.39 -18.47 7.86
N VAL A 145 -3.08 -18.81 8.94
CA VAL A 145 -3.77 -17.82 9.77
C VAL A 145 -3.62 -18.05 11.26
N THR A 146 -3.60 -16.98 12.06
CA THR A 146 -3.61 -17.09 13.52
C THR A 146 -5.00 -17.29 14.10
N GLY A 147 -6.06 -17.02 13.33
CA GLY A 147 -7.44 -17.34 13.70
C GLY A 147 -7.87 -18.76 13.32
N ASP A 148 -9.18 -18.96 13.33
CA ASP A 148 -9.83 -20.18 12.82
C ASP A 148 -9.85 -20.19 11.28
N VAL A 149 -10.08 -21.37 10.71
CA VAL A 149 -10.30 -21.56 9.28
C VAL A 149 -11.66 -22.24 9.06
N GLN A 150 -12.52 -21.64 8.25
CA GLN A 150 -13.81 -22.20 7.84
C GLN A 150 -13.91 -22.28 6.32
N VAL A 151 -14.02 -23.50 5.79
CA VAL A 151 -14.02 -23.77 4.34
C VAL A 151 -15.23 -24.62 4.01
N GLU A 152 -16.17 -24.04 3.25
CA GLU A 152 -17.49 -24.63 3.07
C GLU A 152 -18.03 -24.52 1.64
N ASP A 153 -18.92 -25.47 1.29
CA ASP A 153 -19.78 -25.44 0.12
C ASP A 153 -19.03 -25.25 -1.22
N ASP A 154 -18.45 -26.35 -1.70
CA ASP A 154 -17.77 -26.50 -3.00
C ASP A 154 -16.50 -25.65 -3.16
N VAL A 155 -15.88 -25.26 -2.04
CA VAL A 155 -14.56 -24.61 -2.04
C VAL A 155 -13.44 -25.62 -2.23
N VAL A 156 -12.41 -25.22 -2.98
CA VAL A 156 -11.19 -26.00 -3.22
C VAL A 156 -9.95 -25.21 -2.77
N ILE A 157 -9.12 -25.84 -1.93
CA ILE A 157 -7.80 -25.33 -1.54
C ILE A 157 -6.73 -26.30 -2.03
N GLU A 158 -5.91 -25.83 -2.97
CA GLU A 158 -4.81 -26.59 -3.57
C GLU A 158 -3.48 -26.30 -2.87
N GLY A 159 -3.48 -26.48 -1.55
CA GLY A 159 -2.32 -26.22 -0.70
C GLY A 159 -2.56 -26.67 0.73
N ASP A 160 -1.59 -26.40 1.58
CA ASP A 160 -1.65 -26.70 3.01
C ASP A 160 -2.48 -25.67 3.77
N ILE A 161 -3.07 -26.08 4.89
CA ILE A 161 -3.71 -25.18 5.85
C ILE A 161 -2.94 -25.24 7.18
N ARG A 162 -2.55 -24.07 7.70
CA ARG A 162 -1.94 -23.88 9.02
C ARG A 162 -2.75 -22.85 9.80
N ALA A 163 -3.41 -23.29 10.86
CA ALA A 163 -4.22 -22.42 11.71
C ALA A 163 -3.72 -22.46 13.16
N ALA A 164 -3.68 -21.31 13.83
CA ALA A 164 -3.53 -21.31 15.30
C ALA A 164 -4.89 -21.47 16.01
N GLY A 165 -6.01 -21.30 15.31
CA GLY A 165 -7.36 -21.67 15.75
C GLY A 165 -7.82 -23.04 15.24
N ASP A 166 -9.12 -23.29 15.38
CA ASP A 166 -9.79 -24.50 14.89
C ASP A 166 -9.95 -24.48 13.36
N VAL A 167 -10.08 -25.66 12.76
CA VAL A 167 -10.30 -25.80 11.30
C VAL A 167 -11.58 -26.57 11.01
N TYR A 168 -12.46 -26.01 10.18
CA TYR A 168 -13.72 -26.60 9.77
C TYR A 168 -13.77 -26.78 8.25
N ILE A 169 -13.89 -28.03 7.78
CA ILE A 169 -14.00 -28.39 6.36
C ILE A 169 -15.35 -29.08 6.13
N ARG A 170 -16.27 -28.44 5.38
CA ARG A 170 -17.62 -28.96 5.09
C ARG A 170 -17.94 -28.89 3.60
N LYS A 171 -18.17 -30.02 2.94
CA LYS A 171 -18.39 -30.08 1.47
C LYS A 171 -17.31 -29.31 0.68
N ALA A 172 -16.07 -29.35 1.13
CA ALA A 172 -14.94 -28.68 0.52
C ALA A 172 -13.77 -29.65 0.36
N ALA A 173 -12.84 -29.34 -0.52
CA ALA A 173 -11.67 -30.17 -0.80
C ALA A 173 -10.37 -29.43 -0.49
N VAL A 174 -9.46 -30.09 0.23
CA VAL A 174 -8.11 -29.62 0.51
C VAL A 174 -7.12 -30.67 -0.01
N SER A 175 -6.27 -30.30 -0.98
CA SER A 175 -5.28 -31.25 -1.51
C SER A 175 -4.05 -31.38 -0.62
N GLY A 176 -3.75 -30.36 0.19
CA GLY A 176 -2.64 -30.37 1.13
C GLY A 176 -2.99 -30.99 2.47
N SER A 177 -2.07 -30.83 3.42
CA SER A 177 -2.24 -31.24 4.80
C SER A 177 -2.78 -30.08 5.65
N ILE A 178 -3.41 -30.42 6.78
CA ILE A 178 -3.96 -29.45 7.72
C ILE A 178 -3.25 -29.60 9.06
N TRP A 179 -2.68 -28.50 9.55
CA TRP A 179 -2.17 -28.36 10.91
C TRP A 179 -2.97 -27.30 11.66
N SER A 180 -3.37 -27.63 12.88
CA SER A 180 -4.10 -26.72 13.75
C SER A 180 -3.56 -26.81 15.16
N ASN A 181 -3.41 -25.67 15.85
CA ASN A 181 -3.18 -25.69 17.29
C ASN A 181 -4.46 -26.06 18.07
N GLY A 182 -5.63 -25.85 17.46
CA GLY A 182 -6.93 -26.28 17.93
C GLY A 182 -7.35 -27.66 17.40
N GLU A 183 -8.66 -27.85 17.27
CA GLU A 183 -9.27 -29.06 16.73
C GLU A 183 -9.51 -28.95 15.21
N ILE A 184 -9.60 -30.09 14.53
CA ILE A 184 -9.88 -30.15 13.09
C ILE A 184 -11.15 -30.98 12.86
N PHE A 185 -12.15 -30.35 12.26
CA PHE A 185 -13.45 -30.92 11.94
C PHE A 185 -13.59 -31.09 10.42
N VAL A 186 -13.50 -32.34 9.95
CA VAL A 186 -13.83 -32.69 8.57
C VAL A 186 -15.21 -33.36 8.58
N GLU A 187 -16.24 -32.58 8.22
CA GLU A 187 -17.64 -33.02 8.29
C GLU A 187 -18.16 -33.47 6.91
N GLN A 188 -19.46 -33.76 6.81
CA GLN A 188 -20.04 -34.44 5.65
C GLN A 188 -19.71 -33.73 4.32
N GLY A 189 -19.01 -34.46 3.45
CA GLY A 189 -18.57 -33.99 2.14
C GLY A 189 -17.21 -33.29 2.13
N GLY A 190 -16.62 -33.02 3.30
CA GLY A 190 -15.24 -32.54 3.40
C GLY A 190 -14.23 -33.61 2.97
N GLN A 191 -13.22 -33.21 2.20
CA GLN A 191 -12.15 -34.08 1.71
C GLN A 191 -10.80 -33.42 1.98
N VAL A 192 -9.88 -34.18 2.55
CA VAL A 192 -8.49 -33.77 2.77
C VAL A 192 -7.60 -34.88 2.25
N GLU A 193 -6.77 -34.59 1.25
CA GLU A 193 -5.87 -35.58 0.66
C GLU A 193 -4.60 -35.78 1.51
N GLY A 194 -4.12 -34.70 2.15
CA GLY A 194 -2.96 -34.72 3.02
C GLY A 194 -3.25 -35.24 4.44
N GLY A 195 -2.27 -35.04 5.33
CA GLY A 195 -2.38 -35.39 6.74
C GLY A 195 -3.22 -34.38 7.53
N ILE A 196 -3.85 -34.85 8.60
CA ILE A 196 -4.63 -34.02 9.53
C ILE A 196 -3.94 -34.07 10.89
N TYR A 197 -3.51 -32.91 11.38
CA TYR A 197 -2.70 -32.75 12.59
C TYR A 197 -3.32 -31.71 13.53
N PRO A 198 -4.28 -32.10 14.39
CA PRO A 198 -4.84 -31.20 15.41
C PRO A 198 -3.90 -31.09 16.62
N GLY A 199 -4.14 -30.12 17.50
CA GLY A 199 -3.44 -29.95 18.78
C GLY A 199 -1.94 -29.68 18.66
N GLN A 200 -1.52 -28.99 17.59
CA GLN A 200 -0.14 -28.58 17.37
C GLN A 200 0.25 -27.40 18.28
N ALA A 201 1.53 -27.02 18.25
CA ALA A 201 2.07 -25.85 18.93
C ALA A 201 2.89 -25.00 17.95
N MET A 202 2.23 -24.52 16.91
CA MET A 202 2.80 -23.65 15.88
C MET A 202 2.79 -22.19 16.35
N GLU A 203 3.89 -21.47 16.10
CA GLU A 203 3.96 -20.02 16.19
C GLU A 203 3.82 -19.48 14.75
N LEU A 204 2.69 -18.82 14.47
CA LEU A 204 2.41 -18.22 13.17
C LEU A 204 2.52 -16.71 13.34
N ASP A 205 3.37 -16.09 12.54
CA ASP A 205 3.60 -14.65 12.52
C ASP A 205 3.34 -14.13 11.10
N VAL A 206 2.68 -12.98 11.01
CA VAL A 206 2.32 -12.33 9.75
C VAL A 206 2.92 -10.93 9.76
N ALA A 207 3.96 -10.73 8.94
CA ALA A 207 4.62 -9.44 8.85
C ALA A 207 3.78 -8.46 8.01
N LEU A 208 2.97 -7.63 8.66
CA LEU A 208 2.19 -6.58 8.00
C LEU A 208 2.91 -5.24 8.02
N PRO A 209 2.79 -4.45 6.93
CA PRO A 209 3.25 -3.08 6.94
C PRO A 209 2.29 -2.19 7.75
N PHE A 210 2.82 -1.13 8.34
CA PHE A 210 1.98 -0.06 8.87
C PHE A 210 1.46 0.82 7.72
N PHE A 211 0.20 1.25 7.79
CA PHE A 211 -0.32 2.26 6.87
C PHE A 211 0.45 3.58 7.07
N PRO A 212 0.99 4.18 5.99
CA PRO A 212 1.85 5.34 6.15
C PRO A 212 1.09 6.64 6.39
N GLU A 213 1.57 7.40 7.38
CA GLU A 213 1.20 8.81 7.53
C GLU A 213 2.14 9.70 6.71
N VAL A 214 1.55 10.42 5.75
CA VAL A 214 2.27 11.38 4.91
C VAL A 214 2.03 12.80 5.41
N ASP A 215 3.10 13.50 5.84
CA ASP A 215 3.05 14.91 6.22
C ASP A 215 3.02 15.80 4.97
N LEU A 216 1.83 16.20 4.54
CA LEU A 216 1.64 17.10 3.40
C LEU A 216 2.34 18.47 3.59
N SER A 217 2.55 18.92 4.83
CA SER A 217 3.22 20.19 5.09
C SER A 217 4.71 20.14 4.71
N PHE A 218 5.33 18.96 4.79
CA PHE A 218 6.69 18.71 4.32
C PHE A 218 6.78 18.93 2.81
N PHE A 219 5.88 18.31 2.05
CA PHE A 219 5.82 18.47 0.60
C PHE A 219 5.52 19.91 0.19
N ARG A 220 4.62 20.60 0.90
CA ARG A 220 4.33 22.01 0.63
C ARG A 220 5.55 22.92 0.77
N ARG A 221 6.42 22.67 1.76
CA ARG A 221 7.65 23.46 1.98
C ARG A 221 8.72 23.17 0.94
N GLY A 222 8.77 21.93 0.43
CA GLY A 222 9.77 21.46 -0.53
C GLY A 222 9.31 21.49 -2.00
N ALA A 223 8.09 21.95 -2.29
CA ALA A 223 7.55 21.94 -3.64
C ALA A 223 8.28 22.92 -4.56
N ASP A 224 8.58 22.47 -5.78
CA ASP A 224 9.11 23.31 -6.86
C ASP A 224 8.06 24.29 -7.38
N GLN A 225 6.78 23.88 -7.33
CA GLN A 225 5.64 24.68 -7.73
C GLN A 225 4.48 24.57 -6.76
N ILE A 226 3.81 25.69 -6.46
CA ILE A 226 2.58 25.72 -5.67
C ILE A 226 1.46 26.33 -6.52
N LEU A 227 0.39 25.56 -6.72
CA LEU A 227 -0.83 25.96 -7.41
C LEU A 227 -1.96 26.15 -6.40
N LYS A 228 -2.90 27.05 -6.67
CA LYS A 228 -4.02 27.37 -5.76
C LYS A 228 -5.36 27.26 -6.45
N GLY A 229 -6.35 26.78 -5.70
CA GLY A 229 -7.68 26.51 -6.21
C GLY A 229 -7.70 25.26 -7.09
N THR A 230 -8.89 24.91 -7.58
CA THR A 230 -9.09 23.74 -8.44
C THR A 230 -8.26 23.83 -9.72
N GLN A 231 -7.45 22.81 -9.98
CA GLN A 231 -6.67 22.67 -11.21
C GLN A 231 -7.35 21.70 -12.16
N GLN A 232 -7.32 22.02 -13.46
CA GLN A 232 -7.79 21.13 -14.53
C GLN A 232 -6.62 20.91 -15.49
N LEU A 233 -6.07 19.69 -15.50
CA LEU A 233 -4.91 19.33 -16.29
C LEU A 233 -5.33 18.31 -17.36
N HIS A 234 -5.32 18.73 -18.64
CA HIS A 234 -5.75 17.88 -19.74
C HIS A 234 -4.76 17.90 -20.92
N GLY A 235 -4.69 16.78 -21.64
CA GLY A 235 -3.91 16.65 -22.88
C GLY A 235 -2.53 16.07 -22.63
N ILE A 236 -1.51 16.60 -23.29
CA ILE A 236 -0.13 16.16 -23.07
C ILE A 236 0.47 16.94 -21.91
N LEU A 237 0.80 16.24 -20.84
CA LEU A 237 1.28 16.77 -19.58
C LEU A 237 2.80 16.55 -19.45
N HIS A 238 3.48 17.48 -18.79
CA HIS A 238 4.90 17.35 -18.49
C HIS A 238 5.12 17.64 -17.02
N PHE A 239 5.74 16.69 -16.33
CA PHE A 239 6.03 16.79 -14.91
C PHE A 239 7.53 16.70 -14.65
N ASP A 240 8.02 17.59 -13.81
CA ASP A 240 9.40 17.63 -13.36
C ASP A 240 9.40 18.11 -11.90
N GLY A 241 9.81 17.24 -10.99
CA GLY A 241 9.87 17.53 -9.56
C GLY A 241 8.52 17.47 -8.85
N VAL A 242 8.35 18.31 -7.81
CA VAL A 242 7.23 18.28 -6.87
C VAL A 242 6.31 19.48 -7.10
N THR A 243 5.05 19.22 -7.46
CA THR A 243 3.99 20.24 -7.53
C THR A 243 3.00 20.05 -6.40
N PHE A 244 2.78 21.09 -5.61
CA PHE A 244 1.77 21.12 -4.55
C PHE A 244 0.53 21.90 -5.01
N ILE A 245 -0.65 21.33 -4.83
CA ILE A 245 -1.94 21.94 -5.19
C ILE A 245 -2.73 22.21 -3.91
N GLU A 246 -2.91 23.50 -3.59
CA GLU A 246 -3.82 23.99 -2.54
C GLU A 246 -5.26 24.02 -3.11
N GLY A 247 -5.88 22.85 -3.24
CA GLY A 247 -7.22 22.68 -3.80
C GLY A 247 -7.40 21.32 -4.47
N ASP A 248 -8.47 21.19 -5.25
CA ASP A 248 -8.79 19.96 -5.98
C ASP A 248 -8.03 19.85 -7.31
N LEU A 249 -7.88 18.62 -7.81
CA LEU A 249 -7.28 18.33 -9.12
C LEU A 249 -8.23 17.50 -9.96
N GLU A 250 -8.52 17.96 -11.18
CA GLU A 250 -9.06 17.13 -12.25
C GLU A 250 -7.95 16.90 -13.30
N ILE A 251 -7.70 15.64 -13.66
CA ILE A 251 -6.58 15.29 -14.54
C ILE A 251 -6.96 14.19 -15.55
N ALA A 252 -6.49 14.34 -16.80
CA ALA A 252 -6.52 13.27 -17.81
C ALA A 252 -5.53 13.55 -18.96
N GLY A 253 -5.00 12.50 -19.57
CA GLY A 253 -4.17 12.55 -20.77
C GLY A 253 -2.80 11.91 -20.60
N ASP A 254 -1.98 11.96 -21.64
CA ASP A 254 -0.66 11.36 -21.63
C ASP A 254 0.34 12.27 -20.91
N TYR A 255 1.30 11.71 -20.18
CA TYR A 255 2.30 12.48 -19.45
C TYR A 255 3.74 12.08 -19.76
N THR A 256 4.66 13.03 -19.57
CA THR A 256 6.11 12.85 -19.71
C THR A 256 6.85 13.34 -18.47
N GLY A 257 8.06 12.85 -18.26
CA GLY A 257 8.93 13.22 -17.14
C GLY A 257 8.62 12.46 -15.85
N LYS A 258 9.24 12.91 -14.76
CA LYS A 258 9.07 12.32 -13.41
C LYS A 258 8.50 13.38 -12.47
N GLY A 259 7.31 13.11 -11.94
CA GLY A 259 6.53 14.08 -11.18
C GLY A 259 5.92 13.54 -9.90
N ILE A 260 5.88 14.37 -8.86
CA ILE A 260 5.04 14.16 -7.68
C ILE A 260 4.01 15.27 -7.62
N LEU A 261 2.73 14.92 -7.71
CA LEU A 261 1.60 15.82 -7.46
C LEU A 261 1.09 15.60 -6.06
N VAL A 262 1.17 16.62 -5.22
CA VAL A 262 0.64 16.60 -3.86
C VAL A 262 -0.60 17.48 -3.82
N VAL A 263 -1.76 16.87 -3.55
CA VAL A 263 -3.06 17.52 -3.66
C VAL A 263 -3.70 17.61 -2.27
N ASP A 264 -3.83 18.83 -1.75
CA ASP A 264 -4.52 19.14 -0.49
C ASP A 264 -6.04 19.28 -0.72
N GLY A 265 -6.61 18.26 -1.35
CA GLY A 265 -7.98 18.25 -1.85
C GLY A 265 -8.32 16.90 -2.50
N SER A 266 -9.42 16.86 -3.22
CA SER A 266 -9.85 15.69 -3.99
C SER A 266 -9.13 15.59 -5.35
N VAL A 267 -8.98 14.37 -5.85
CA VAL A 267 -8.42 14.09 -7.18
C VAL A 267 -9.46 13.35 -8.02
N GLY A 268 -9.86 13.94 -9.14
CA GLY A 268 -10.65 13.28 -10.17
C GLY A 268 -9.79 12.96 -11.37
N ILE A 269 -9.65 11.67 -11.70
CA ILE A 269 -9.01 11.22 -12.93
C ILE A 269 -10.12 10.94 -13.95
N SER A 270 -10.38 11.91 -14.83
CA SER A 270 -11.59 11.92 -15.67
C SER A 270 -11.46 11.15 -16.99
N GLY A 271 -10.31 10.54 -17.25
CA GLY A 271 -10.02 9.71 -18.42
C GLY A 271 -8.72 8.92 -18.25
N ASP A 272 -8.12 8.51 -19.37
CA ASP A 272 -6.82 7.83 -19.35
C ASP A 272 -5.74 8.74 -18.78
N LEU A 273 -4.75 8.16 -18.10
CA LEU A 273 -3.57 8.86 -17.57
C LEU A 273 -2.35 7.96 -17.72
N LEU A 274 -1.59 8.16 -18.79
CA LEU A 274 -0.60 7.20 -19.27
C LEU A 274 0.77 7.85 -19.53
N PRO A 275 1.89 7.17 -19.23
CA PRO A 275 3.21 7.64 -19.61
C PRO A 275 3.40 7.56 -21.13
N VAL A 276 4.10 8.54 -21.70
CA VAL A 276 4.50 8.51 -23.11
C VAL A 276 5.75 7.64 -23.32
N GLY A 277 6.68 7.64 -22.37
CA GLY A 277 7.93 6.90 -22.40
C GLY A 277 8.12 5.98 -21.19
N ILE A 278 8.97 4.96 -21.35
CA ILE A 278 9.26 3.93 -20.33
C ILE A 278 10.04 4.44 -19.10
N GLN A 279 10.39 5.72 -19.05
CA GLN A 279 11.08 6.36 -17.92
C GLN A 279 10.19 7.40 -17.25
N ASP A 280 8.99 7.63 -17.80
CA ASP A 280 8.06 8.62 -17.29
C ASP A 280 7.26 8.00 -16.14
N SER A 281 7.22 8.69 -15.00
CA SER A 281 6.51 8.22 -13.82
C SER A 281 5.81 9.38 -13.12
N LEU A 282 4.59 9.13 -12.69
CA LEU A 282 3.76 10.09 -11.98
C LEU A 282 3.35 9.49 -10.64
N CYS A 283 3.58 10.22 -9.56
CA CYS A 283 3.07 9.90 -8.24
C CYS A 283 2.04 10.96 -7.81
N ILE A 284 0.86 10.53 -7.36
CA ILE A 284 -0.17 11.41 -6.81
C ILE A 284 -0.34 11.11 -5.32
N LEU A 285 -0.14 12.12 -4.47
CA LEU A 285 -0.41 12.07 -3.04
C LEU A 285 -1.64 12.92 -2.75
N ALA A 286 -2.77 12.29 -2.38
CA ALA A 286 -4.04 12.98 -2.17
C ALA A 286 -4.45 12.99 -0.69
N ALA A 287 -4.80 14.19 -0.21
CA ALA A 287 -5.37 14.38 1.12
C ALA A 287 -6.84 13.97 1.20
N GLY A 288 -7.58 14.21 0.11
CA GLY A 288 -8.98 13.83 -0.06
C GLY A 288 -9.16 12.59 -0.94
N PRO A 289 -10.40 12.31 -1.36
CA PRO A 289 -10.71 11.13 -2.16
C PRO A 289 -10.10 11.21 -3.56
N VAL A 290 -9.69 10.05 -4.08
CA VAL A 290 -9.23 9.86 -5.44
C VAL A 290 -10.27 9.04 -6.20
N THR A 291 -10.82 9.59 -7.27
CA THR A 291 -11.85 8.92 -8.08
C THR A 291 -11.40 8.79 -9.53
N CYS A 292 -11.45 7.56 -10.05
CA CYS A 292 -11.08 7.26 -11.42
C CYS A 292 -12.34 6.99 -12.25
N ALA A 293 -12.42 7.56 -13.45
CA ALA A 293 -13.54 7.35 -14.34
C ALA A 293 -13.67 5.90 -14.81
N ASP A 294 -14.89 5.49 -15.17
CA ASP A 294 -15.17 4.18 -15.75
C ASP A 294 -14.39 3.98 -17.06
N GLY A 295 -13.86 2.78 -17.26
CA GLY A 295 -13.11 2.39 -18.45
C GLY A 295 -11.75 3.09 -18.63
N SER A 296 -11.30 3.90 -17.66
CA SER A 296 -10.01 4.60 -17.74
C SER A 296 -8.82 3.63 -17.67
N CYS A 297 -7.80 3.90 -18.48
CA CYS A 297 -6.50 3.24 -18.42
C CYS A 297 -5.50 4.16 -17.72
N LEU A 298 -4.97 3.70 -16.59
CA LEU A 298 -4.15 4.48 -15.68
C LEU A 298 -2.81 3.79 -15.49
N SER A 299 -1.73 4.56 -15.55
CA SER A 299 -0.41 4.08 -15.21
C SER A 299 0.29 5.12 -14.35
N LEU A 300 0.34 4.91 -13.04
CA LEU A 300 0.87 5.86 -12.05
C LEU A 300 0.99 5.22 -10.65
N LEU A 301 1.63 5.94 -9.72
CA LEU A 301 1.63 5.63 -8.29
C LEU A 301 0.62 6.52 -7.56
N VAL A 302 -0.17 5.96 -6.64
CA VAL A 302 -1.16 6.74 -5.87
C VAL A 302 -1.10 6.43 -4.38
N TYR A 303 -0.96 7.48 -3.58
CA TYR A 303 -1.27 7.46 -2.16
C TYR A 303 -2.58 8.22 -1.91
N GLY A 304 -3.55 7.53 -1.32
CA GLY A 304 -4.83 8.11 -0.89
C GLY A 304 -4.97 8.07 0.63
N LYS A 305 -5.02 9.23 1.28
CA LYS A 305 -5.28 9.32 2.73
C LYS A 305 -6.74 9.03 3.10
N ASP A 306 -7.65 9.15 2.13
CA ASP A 306 -9.08 8.85 2.27
C ASP A 306 -9.47 7.72 1.30
N ASP A 307 -10.63 7.82 0.63
CA ASP A 307 -11.10 6.80 -0.31
C ASP A 307 -10.39 6.88 -1.67
N LEU A 308 -9.93 5.73 -2.17
CA LEU A 308 -9.57 5.57 -3.57
C LEU A 308 -10.64 4.73 -4.26
N SER A 309 -11.18 5.21 -5.38
CA SER A 309 -12.17 4.49 -6.18
C SER A 309 -11.68 4.28 -7.61
N LEU A 310 -11.63 3.01 -8.04
CA LEU A 310 -11.41 2.61 -9.42
C LEU A 310 -12.77 2.39 -10.10
N GLY A 311 -13.04 3.13 -11.19
CA GLY A 311 -14.28 3.07 -11.95
C GLY A 311 -14.56 1.71 -12.59
N GLU A 312 -15.80 1.48 -13.02
CA GLU A 312 -16.20 0.23 -13.66
C GLU A 312 -15.36 -0.04 -14.91
N GLY A 313 -14.79 -1.24 -15.01
CA GLY A 313 -13.95 -1.64 -16.14
C GLY A 313 -12.66 -0.83 -16.30
N SER A 314 -12.27 -0.01 -15.32
CA SER A 314 -10.99 0.70 -15.33
C SER A 314 -9.81 -0.26 -15.18
N ARG A 315 -8.65 0.12 -15.69
CA ARG A 315 -7.40 -0.63 -15.58
C ARG A 315 -6.33 0.27 -14.98
N PHE A 316 -5.85 -0.08 -13.80
CA PHE A 316 -4.78 0.61 -13.09
C PHE A 316 -3.51 -0.22 -13.13
N GLN A 317 -2.41 0.38 -13.60
CA GLN A 317 -1.08 -0.21 -13.67
C GLN A 317 -0.10 0.62 -12.83
N GLY A 318 0.44 0.06 -11.75
CA GLY A 318 1.33 0.80 -10.84
C GLY A 318 1.19 0.34 -9.41
N SER A 319 1.27 1.25 -8.44
CA SER A 319 1.08 0.92 -7.02
C SER A 319 0.08 1.83 -6.35
N ILE A 320 -0.73 1.24 -5.46
CA ILE A 320 -1.71 1.95 -4.66
C ILE A 320 -1.38 1.73 -3.18
N THR A 321 -1.34 2.82 -2.44
CA THR A 321 -1.42 2.82 -0.97
C THR A 321 -2.61 3.67 -0.56
N ALA A 322 -3.71 3.05 -0.11
CA ALA A 322 -4.95 3.76 0.17
C ALA A 322 -5.53 3.44 1.55
N TYR A 323 -6.15 4.42 2.20
CA TYR A 323 -6.85 4.16 3.46
C TYR A 323 -8.01 3.20 3.25
N THR A 324 -8.83 3.45 2.23
CA THR A 324 -9.81 2.49 1.72
C THR A 324 -9.74 2.40 0.20
N LEU A 325 -10.09 1.23 -0.35
CA LEU A 325 -10.18 1.02 -1.78
C LEU A 325 -11.59 0.55 -2.16
N ARG A 326 -12.16 1.18 -3.18
CA ARG A 326 -13.33 0.68 -3.90
C ARG A 326 -12.93 0.31 -5.32
N MET A 327 -12.96 -0.99 -5.63
CA MET A 327 -12.90 -1.47 -7.02
C MET A 327 -14.33 -1.72 -7.50
N CYS A 328 -14.78 -0.96 -8.50
CA CYS A 328 -16.07 -1.17 -9.16
C CYS A 328 -16.04 -2.41 -10.07
N ASN A 329 -17.19 -2.79 -10.63
CA ASN A 329 -17.32 -4.02 -11.41
C ASN A 329 -16.25 -4.11 -12.51
N ASN A 330 -15.66 -5.29 -12.68
CA ASN A 330 -14.66 -5.55 -13.72
C ASN A 330 -13.41 -4.64 -13.68
N ALA A 331 -13.18 -3.89 -12.60
CA ALA A 331 -11.97 -3.09 -12.46
C ALA A 331 -10.74 -3.99 -12.32
N GLU A 332 -9.63 -3.57 -12.90
CA GLU A 332 -8.37 -4.30 -12.88
C GLU A 332 -7.27 -3.47 -12.22
N PHE A 333 -6.53 -4.10 -11.32
CA PHE A 333 -5.28 -3.59 -10.77
C PHE A 333 -4.12 -4.51 -11.14
N ILE A 334 -3.04 -3.94 -11.66
CA ILE A 334 -1.81 -4.64 -12.02
C ILE A 334 -0.64 -3.91 -11.36
N TYR A 335 0.14 -4.61 -10.55
CA TYR A 335 1.36 -4.02 -10.04
C TYR A 335 2.36 -3.76 -11.17
N ASP A 336 2.93 -2.55 -11.19
CA ASP A 336 4.03 -2.19 -12.07
C ASP A 336 5.16 -1.54 -11.26
N GLY A 337 6.22 -2.33 -11.06
CA GLY A 337 7.40 -1.91 -10.33
C GLY A 337 8.28 -0.94 -11.10
N ASP A 338 8.18 -0.89 -12.44
CA ASP A 338 9.03 0.00 -13.26
C ASP A 338 8.69 1.48 -13.02
N LEU A 339 7.51 1.78 -12.48
CA LEU A 339 7.09 3.13 -12.10
C LEU A 339 7.68 3.61 -10.76
N VAL A 340 8.22 2.71 -9.93
CA VAL A 340 8.72 3.00 -8.58
C VAL A 340 10.14 3.62 -8.61
N ASP A 341 10.91 3.34 -9.66
CA ASP A 341 12.31 3.73 -9.83
C ASP A 341 12.54 5.16 -10.41
#